data_AF-A0A850LP42-F1
#
_entry.id   AF-A0A850LP42-F1
#
_cell.length_a   1.000
_cell.length_b   1.000
_cell.length_c   1.000
_cell.angle_alpha   90.00
_cell.angle_beta   90.00
_cell.angle_gamma   90.00
#
_symmetry.space_group_name_H-M   'P 1'
#
loop_
_entity.id
_entity.type
_entity.pdbx_description
1 polymer ?
#
loop_
_entity_poly.entity_id
_entity_poly.type
_entity_poly.pdbx_seq_one_letter_code
_entity_poly.pdbx_strand_id
1 'polypeptide(L)'
;MKKSREMYFNHIKTLKELNLLPDNVKLNKHTAWPYATFFGPKNTYSERLLLIGDAAGFSSNIAGEGIRTAILSGILAGQTISEVADYSTKSLKLFQKKWKKALKVEYNIGSTLQSVLSKEKDSIDELINRIRSDEEGQNLLINLLLAKDLEQTFGKLMEKI
;
A
#
# COMPACT_ATOMS: atom_id res chain seq x y z
N MET A 1 -9.38 6.23 19.66
CA MET A 1 -10.65 6.52 18.96
C MET A 1 -10.83 7.98 18.55
N LYS A 2 -10.58 9.00 19.39
CA LYS A 2 -10.78 10.41 19.01
C LYS A 2 -9.97 10.85 17.77
N LYS A 3 -8.73 10.35 17.65
CA LYS A 3 -7.78 10.74 16.59
C LYS A 3 -8.19 10.33 15.16
N SER A 4 -8.76 9.15 14.94
CA SER A 4 -9.16 8.69 13.60
C SER A 4 -10.34 9.49 13.05
N ARG A 5 -11.37 9.68 13.89
CA ARG A 5 -12.53 10.50 13.57
C ARG A 5 -12.13 11.93 13.24
N GLU A 6 -11.24 12.51 14.04
CA GLU A 6 -10.71 13.86 13.82
C GLU A 6 -9.95 13.97 12.49
N MET A 7 -9.06 13.01 12.19
CA MET A 7 -8.37 12.96 10.89
C MET A 7 -9.33 12.91 9.71
N TYR A 8 -10.40 12.10 9.80
CA TYR A 8 -11.41 12.03 8.76
C TYR A 8 -12.10 13.38 8.54
N PHE A 9 -12.61 14.02 9.60
CA PHE A 9 -13.30 15.30 9.45
C PHE A 9 -12.38 16.43 8.99
N ASN A 10 -11.11 16.42 9.43
CA ASN A 10 -10.11 17.35 8.93
C ASN A 10 -9.85 17.14 7.44
N HIS A 11 -9.71 15.89 6.98
CA HIS A 11 -9.52 15.58 5.57
C HIS A 11 -10.73 16.02 4.73
N ILE A 12 -11.96 15.73 5.17
CA ILE A 12 -13.18 16.20 4.50
C ILE A 12 -13.22 17.73 4.42
N LYS A 13 -12.82 18.42 5.50
CA LYS A 13 -12.72 19.88 5.51
C LYS A 13 -11.72 20.38 4.47
N THR A 14 -10.52 19.79 4.41
CA THR A 14 -9.50 20.12 3.39
C THR A 14 -10.03 19.91 1.97
N LEU A 15 -10.72 18.80 1.71
CA LEU A 15 -11.28 18.54 0.38
C LEU A 15 -12.34 19.58 -0.02
N LYS A 16 -13.14 20.08 0.92
CA LYS A 16 -14.07 21.19 0.67
C LYS A 16 -13.33 22.51 0.39
N GLU A 17 -12.32 22.84 1.21
CA GLU A 17 -11.48 24.03 1.02
C GLU A 17 -10.76 24.04 -0.34
N LEU A 18 -10.39 22.86 -0.84
CA LEU A 18 -9.79 22.67 -2.16
C LEU A 18 -10.81 22.58 -3.30
N ASN A 19 -12.12 22.73 -3.03
CA ASN A 19 -13.21 22.55 -4.00
C ASN A 19 -13.20 21.16 -4.68
N LEU A 20 -12.67 20.13 -4.00
CA LEU A 20 -12.64 18.74 -4.47
C LEU A 20 -13.85 17.93 -4.01
N LEU A 21 -14.66 18.47 -3.09
CA LEU A 21 -15.94 17.90 -2.66
C LEU A 21 -17.06 18.93 -2.80
N PRO A 22 -18.23 18.55 -3.36
CA PRO A 22 -19.40 19.41 -3.35
C PRO A 22 -19.86 19.76 -1.92
N ASP A 23 -20.35 20.98 -1.72
CA ASP A 23 -20.82 21.44 -0.40
C ASP A 23 -21.99 20.62 0.16
N ASN A 24 -22.83 20.10 -0.74
CA ASN A 24 -24.02 19.34 -0.43
C ASN A 24 -23.78 17.84 -0.16
N VAL A 25 -22.52 17.39 -0.08
CA VAL A 25 -22.20 16.00 0.27
C VAL A 25 -22.71 15.68 1.67
N LYS A 26 -23.65 14.72 1.75
CA LYS A 26 -24.13 14.18 3.02
C LYS A 26 -23.07 13.26 3.62
N LEU A 27 -22.48 13.68 4.74
CA LEU A 27 -21.52 12.86 5.48
C LEU A 27 -22.27 11.85 6.35
N ASN A 28 -22.01 10.57 6.12
CA ASN A 28 -22.50 9.50 6.98
C ASN A 28 -21.65 9.40 8.26
N LYS A 29 -22.09 8.55 9.21
CA LYS A 29 -21.33 8.24 10.41
C LYS A 29 -19.95 7.71 10.02
N HIS A 30 -18.89 8.26 10.64
CA HIS A 30 -17.52 7.79 10.44
C HIS A 30 -17.37 6.32 10.89
N THR A 31 -17.20 5.43 9.92
CA THR A 31 -16.93 3.99 10.12
C THR A 31 -15.53 3.58 9.67
N ALA A 32 -14.79 4.46 8.99
CA ALA A 32 -13.47 4.17 8.47
C ALA A 32 -12.39 4.15 9.58
N TRP A 33 -11.28 3.49 9.32
CA TRP A 33 -10.09 3.55 10.18
C TRP A 33 -8.89 4.02 9.35
N PRO A 34 -8.04 4.91 9.88
CA PRO A 34 -6.82 5.30 9.19
C PRO A 34 -5.96 4.06 8.99
N TYR A 35 -5.59 3.82 7.74
CA TYR A 35 -4.78 2.69 7.37
C TYR A 35 -3.30 3.09 7.43
N ALA A 36 -2.49 2.21 8.01
CA ALA A 36 -1.06 2.37 8.12
C ALA A 36 -0.37 1.96 6.82
N THR A 37 0.17 2.92 6.07
CA THR A 37 1.02 2.67 4.89
C THR A 37 2.50 2.65 5.26
N PHE A 38 2.88 1.81 6.24
CA PHE A 38 4.28 1.60 6.61
C PHE A 38 4.71 0.14 6.39
N PHE A 39 6.03 -0.09 6.28
CA PHE A 39 6.67 -1.38 5.92
C PHE A 39 6.56 -2.44 7.04
N GLY A 40 5.34 -2.68 7.54
CA GLY A 40 5.02 -3.57 8.65
C GLY A 40 5.64 -3.19 10.00
N PRO A 41 5.28 -3.90 11.08
CA PRO A 41 5.94 -3.76 12.38
C PRO A 41 7.38 -4.26 12.32
N LYS A 42 8.20 -3.84 13.29
CA LYS A 42 9.61 -4.27 13.45
C LYS A 42 9.75 -5.81 13.42
N ASN A 43 8.82 -6.50 14.08
CA ASN A 43 8.69 -7.95 14.07
C ASN A 43 7.26 -8.34 13.71
N THR A 44 7.13 -9.26 12.75
CA THR A 44 5.86 -9.87 12.30
C THR A 44 5.67 -11.29 12.85
N TYR A 45 6.49 -11.67 13.82
CA TYR A 45 6.50 -13.00 14.43
C TYR A 45 6.94 -12.90 15.90
N SER A 46 6.52 -13.88 16.68
CA SER A 46 7.01 -14.21 18.02
C SER A 46 6.90 -15.72 18.21
N GLU A 47 7.23 -16.24 19.38
CA GLU A 47 6.99 -17.65 19.71
C GLU A 47 5.51 -18.00 19.51
N ARG A 48 5.24 -18.99 18.65
CA ARG A 48 3.89 -19.46 18.29
C ARG A 48 2.94 -18.37 17.77
N LEU A 49 3.48 -17.27 17.22
CA LEU A 49 2.68 -16.16 16.72
C LEU A 49 3.24 -15.63 15.41
N LEU A 50 2.35 -15.42 14.43
CA LEU A 50 2.61 -14.69 13.19
C LEU A 50 1.57 -13.57 13.04
N LEU A 51 2.00 -12.39 12.61
CA LEU A 51 1.10 -11.31 12.21
C LEU A 51 0.95 -11.33 10.69
N ILE A 52 -0.30 -11.28 10.21
CA ILE A 52 -0.65 -11.27 8.78
C ILE A 52 -1.70 -10.19 8.49
N GLY A 53 -1.92 -9.87 7.20
CA GLY A 53 -2.90 -8.88 6.74
C GLY A 53 -2.83 -7.54 7.47
N ASP A 54 -3.99 -6.95 7.73
CA ASP A 54 -4.14 -5.67 8.43
C ASP A 54 -3.47 -5.66 9.81
N ALA A 55 -3.46 -6.80 10.52
CA ALA A 55 -2.80 -6.92 11.83
C ALA A 55 -1.28 -6.75 11.74
N ALA A 56 -0.68 -7.05 10.58
CA ALA A 56 0.71 -6.79 10.27
C ALA A 56 0.94 -5.47 9.51
N GLY A 57 -0.11 -4.69 9.25
CA GLY A 57 -0.03 -3.47 8.43
C GLY A 57 0.32 -3.77 6.96
N PHE A 58 0.03 -4.97 6.46
CA PHE A 58 0.31 -5.31 5.07
C PHE A 58 -0.70 -4.63 4.13
N SER A 59 -0.31 -3.49 3.58
CA SER A 59 -0.97 -2.84 2.44
C SER A 59 0.00 -2.65 1.28
N SER A 60 -0.55 -2.57 0.08
CA SER A 60 0.17 -2.09 -1.09
C SER A 60 0.49 -0.60 -0.92
N ASN A 61 1.77 -0.24 -1.03
CA ASN A 61 2.21 1.16 -1.03
C ASN A 61 1.98 1.87 -2.39
N ILE A 62 1.47 1.14 -3.39
CA ILE A 62 1.17 1.67 -4.72
C ILE A 62 -0.34 1.96 -4.84
N ALA A 63 -1.17 0.93 -4.70
CA ALA A 63 -2.63 1.06 -4.88
C ALA A 63 -3.38 1.39 -3.58
N GLY A 64 -2.74 1.26 -2.42
CA GLY A 64 -3.39 1.43 -1.12
C GLY A 64 -4.36 0.30 -0.75
N GLU A 65 -4.42 -0.79 -1.52
CA GLU A 65 -5.24 -1.95 -1.20
C GLU A 65 -4.57 -2.92 -0.20
N GLY A 66 -5.38 -3.69 0.53
CA GLY A 66 -4.90 -4.68 1.51
C GLY A 66 -5.23 -6.14 1.18
N ILE A 67 -6.10 -6.40 0.20
CA ILE A 67 -6.63 -7.75 -0.05
C ILE A 67 -5.53 -8.68 -0.56
N ARG A 68 -4.84 -8.30 -1.64
CA ARG A 68 -3.75 -9.09 -2.22
C ARG A 68 -2.64 -9.36 -1.19
N THR A 69 -2.22 -8.33 -0.46
CA THR A 69 -1.15 -8.44 0.54
C THR A 69 -1.57 -9.28 1.74
N ALA A 70 -2.84 -9.22 2.17
CA ALA A 70 -3.39 -10.10 3.18
C ALA A 70 -3.38 -11.57 2.73
N ILE A 71 -3.87 -11.87 1.52
CA ILE A 71 -3.87 -13.23 0.96
C ILE A 71 -2.44 -13.77 0.85
N LEU A 72 -1.52 -13.00 0.26
CA LEU A 72 -0.12 -13.38 0.13
C LEU A 72 0.50 -13.68 1.50
N SER A 73 0.27 -12.82 2.49
CA SER A 73 0.81 -13.03 3.84
C SER A 73 0.25 -14.28 4.51
N GLY A 74 -1.04 -14.60 4.29
CA GLY A 74 -1.65 -15.83 4.78
C GLY A 74 -1.03 -17.09 4.16
N ILE A 75 -0.80 -17.08 2.85
CA ILE A 75 -0.11 -18.17 2.13
C ILE A 75 1.30 -18.37 2.68
N LEU A 76 2.08 -17.29 2.80
CA LEU A 76 3.45 -17.36 3.32
C LEU A 76 3.50 -17.82 4.78
N ALA A 77 2.52 -17.41 5.60
CA ALA A 77 2.39 -17.87 6.97
C ALA A 77 2.10 -19.37 7.04
N GLY A 78 1.14 -19.87 6.26
CA GLY A 78 0.83 -21.30 6.16
C GLY A 78 2.04 -22.14 5.73
N GLN A 79 2.76 -21.68 4.71
CA GLN A 79 4.00 -22.33 4.27
C GLN A 79 5.06 -22.35 5.39
N THR A 80 5.29 -21.21 6.07
CA THR A 80 6.23 -21.17 7.18
C THR A 80 5.83 -22.11 8.31
N ILE A 81 4.55 -22.16 8.68
CA ILE A 81 4.04 -23.08 9.71
C ILE A 81 4.30 -24.54 9.31
N SER A 82 4.11 -24.90 8.04
CA SER A 82 4.39 -26.27 7.57
C SER A 82 5.88 -26.64 7.51
N GLU A 83 6.78 -25.65 7.43
CA GLU A 83 8.23 -25.86 7.30
C GLU A 83 8.96 -25.93 8.65
N VAL A 84 8.32 -25.50 9.74
CA VAL A 84 8.95 -25.37 11.06
C VAL A 84 8.29 -26.31 12.07
N ALA A 85 9.09 -26.97 12.91
CA ALA A 85 8.58 -27.96 13.88
C ALA A 85 8.39 -27.40 15.29
N ASP A 86 9.24 -26.46 15.72
CA ASP A 86 9.29 -25.97 17.11
C ASP A 86 8.45 -24.71 17.35
N TYR A 87 8.03 -24.03 16.28
CA TYR A 87 7.34 -22.73 16.30
C TYR A 87 8.02 -21.67 17.17
N SER A 88 9.34 -21.79 17.34
CA SER A 88 10.12 -20.87 18.15
C SER A 88 10.28 -19.54 17.41
N THR A 89 10.58 -18.47 18.15
CA THR A 89 10.93 -17.16 17.57
C THR A 89 12.05 -17.29 16.53
N LYS A 90 13.03 -18.19 16.75
CA LYS A 90 14.15 -18.40 15.83
C LYS A 90 13.68 -18.98 14.50
N SER A 91 12.79 -19.97 14.53
CA SER A 91 12.26 -20.62 13.33
C SER A 91 11.24 -19.75 12.60
N LEU A 92 10.33 -19.10 13.33
CA LEU A 92 9.30 -18.24 12.75
C LEU A 92 9.84 -16.94 12.14
N LYS A 93 11.10 -16.56 12.42
CA LYS A 93 11.82 -15.53 11.66
C LYS A 93 11.83 -15.81 10.15
N LEU A 94 11.67 -17.07 9.73
CA LEU A 94 11.54 -17.46 8.33
C LEU A 94 10.36 -16.75 7.65
N PHE A 95 9.20 -16.63 8.31
CA PHE A 95 8.04 -15.92 7.77
C PHE A 95 8.42 -14.48 7.40
N GLN A 96 9.12 -13.79 8.30
CA GLN A 96 9.56 -12.42 8.05
C GLN A 96 10.52 -12.29 6.87
N LYS A 97 11.40 -13.28 6.67
CA LYS A 97 12.27 -13.29 5.48
C LYS A 97 11.46 -13.49 4.20
N LYS A 98 10.47 -14.39 4.21
CA LYS A 98 9.63 -14.69 3.05
C LYS A 98 8.83 -13.49 2.59
N TRP A 99 8.05 -12.85 3.47
CA TRP A 99 7.23 -11.71 3.04
C TRP A 99 8.08 -10.51 2.65
N LYS A 100 9.21 -10.26 3.36
CA LYS A 100 10.15 -9.20 2.95
C LYS A 100 10.67 -9.44 1.55
N LYS A 101 11.07 -10.67 1.22
CA LYS A 101 11.51 -11.00 -0.14
C LYS A 101 10.38 -10.79 -1.17
N ALA A 102 9.17 -11.26 -0.86
CA ALA A 102 8.03 -11.20 -1.78
C ALA A 102 7.55 -9.77 -2.05
N LEU A 103 7.60 -8.89 -1.06
CA LEU A 103 7.05 -7.52 -1.14
C LEU A 103 8.11 -6.43 -1.33
N LYS A 104 9.42 -6.76 -1.25
CA LYS A 104 10.51 -5.76 -1.32
C LYS A 104 10.40 -4.84 -2.53
N VAL A 105 10.18 -5.42 -3.71
CA VAL A 105 10.10 -4.66 -4.98
C VAL A 105 8.93 -3.69 -4.96
N GLU A 106 7.74 -4.20 -4.62
CA GLU A 106 6.51 -3.40 -4.54
C GLU A 106 6.64 -2.24 -3.53
N TYR A 107 7.17 -2.52 -2.34
CA TYR A 107 7.35 -1.47 -1.35
C TYR A 107 8.40 -0.41 -1.77
N ASN A 108 9.51 -0.83 -2.38
CA ASN A 108 10.55 0.10 -2.85
C ASN A 108 10.00 1.01 -3.95
N ILE A 109 9.26 0.44 -4.90
CA ILE A 109 8.62 1.20 -5.98
C ILE A 109 7.54 2.12 -5.41
N GLY A 110 6.66 1.63 -4.54
CA GLY A 110 5.63 2.45 -3.90
C GLY A 110 6.22 3.61 -3.09
N SER A 111 7.31 3.38 -2.35
CA SER A 111 8.00 4.44 -1.60
C SER A 111 8.63 5.49 -2.51
N THR A 112 9.23 5.06 -3.63
CA THR A 112 9.80 5.98 -4.63
C THR A 112 8.69 6.78 -5.29
N LEU A 113 7.62 6.13 -5.72
CA LEU A 113 6.47 6.75 -6.36
C LEU A 113 5.83 7.79 -5.44
N GLN A 114 5.59 7.45 -4.17
CA GLN A 114 5.11 8.43 -3.18
C GLN A 114 6.06 9.61 -3.07
N SER A 115 7.37 9.37 -2.98
CA SER A 115 8.37 10.44 -2.88
C SER A 115 8.46 11.33 -4.13
N VAL A 116 8.14 10.80 -5.31
CA VAL A 116 8.12 11.58 -6.57
C VAL A 116 6.82 12.37 -6.67
N LEU A 117 5.68 11.70 -6.48
CA LEU A 117 4.36 12.31 -6.64
C LEU A 117 3.99 13.28 -5.51
N SER A 118 4.59 13.15 -4.32
CA SER A 118 4.34 14.05 -3.19
C SER A 118 5.24 15.29 -3.16
N LYS A 119 6.20 15.42 -4.08
CA LYS A 119 7.15 16.54 -4.09
C LYS A 119 6.53 17.83 -4.59
N GLU A 120 5.69 17.76 -5.61
CA GLU A 120 5.01 18.94 -6.13
C GLU A 120 3.50 18.75 -6.07
N LYS A 121 2.81 19.87 -5.83
CA LYS A 121 1.37 19.89 -5.61
C LYS A 121 0.58 19.30 -6.79
N ASP A 122 1.12 19.46 -8.01
CA ASP A 122 0.44 19.15 -9.26
C ASP A 122 1.07 17.95 -10.00
N SER A 123 2.07 17.26 -9.43
CA SER A 123 2.79 16.16 -10.11
C SER A 123 1.88 15.02 -10.58
N ILE A 124 0.83 14.72 -9.82
CA ILE A 124 -0.16 13.71 -10.21
C ILE A 124 -0.98 14.19 -11.41
N ASP A 125 -1.45 15.44 -11.38
CA ASP A 125 -2.25 16.01 -12.46
C ASP A 125 -1.43 16.12 -13.75
N GLU A 126 -0.16 16.49 -13.66
CA GLU A 126 0.76 16.47 -14.80
C GLU A 126 0.93 15.07 -15.40
N LEU A 127 1.19 14.06 -14.56
CA LEU A 127 1.30 12.67 -15.01
C LEU A 127 0.02 12.24 -15.73
N ILE A 128 -1.15 12.48 -15.13
CA ILE A 128 -2.44 12.13 -15.72
C ILE A 128 -2.66 12.84 -17.05
N ASN A 129 -2.34 14.13 -17.15
CA ASN A 129 -2.50 14.89 -18.38
C ASN A 129 -1.57 14.38 -19.50
N ARG A 130 -0.32 14.00 -19.17
CA ARG A 130 0.62 13.43 -20.14
C ARG A 130 0.16 12.08 -20.68
N ILE A 131 -0.33 11.19 -19.81
CA ILE A 131 -0.76 9.85 -20.22
C ILE A 131 -2.21 9.80 -20.74
N ARG A 132 -2.96 10.90 -20.67
CA ARG A 132 -4.39 10.95 -21.01
C ARG A 132 -4.70 10.47 -22.44
N SER A 133 -3.79 10.71 -23.38
CA SER A 133 -3.93 10.29 -24.79
C SER A 133 -2.88 9.27 -25.21
N ASP A 134 -2.11 8.73 -24.27
CA ASP A 134 -1.06 7.73 -24.48
C ASP A 134 -1.54 6.38 -23.95
N GLU A 135 -2.01 5.50 -24.85
CA GLU A 135 -2.51 4.17 -24.50
C GLU A 135 -1.43 3.31 -23.82
N GLU A 136 -0.15 3.47 -24.18
CA GLU A 136 0.94 2.77 -23.51
C GLU A 136 1.07 3.28 -22.06
N GLY A 137 1.08 4.60 -21.87
CA GLY A 137 1.13 5.23 -20.55
C GLY A 137 -0.02 4.81 -19.64
N GLN A 138 -1.24 4.72 -20.16
CA GLN A 138 -2.40 4.22 -19.43
C GLN A 138 -2.23 2.76 -19.00
N ASN A 139 -1.77 1.90 -19.91
CA ASN A 139 -1.51 0.49 -19.62
C ASN A 139 -0.40 0.32 -18.57
N LEU A 140 0.65 1.16 -18.61
CA LEU A 140 1.69 1.18 -17.59
C LEU A 140 1.13 1.55 -16.21
N LEU A 141 0.28 2.58 -16.12
CA LEU A 141 -0.37 2.94 -14.86
C LEU A 141 -1.26 1.81 -14.33
N ILE A 142 -2.05 1.17 -15.19
CA ILE A 142 -2.90 0.02 -14.80
C ILE A 142 -2.03 -1.14 -14.30
N ASN A 143 -0.97 -1.51 -15.02
CA ASN A 143 -0.06 -2.57 -14.60
C ASN A 143 0.60 -2.26 -13.26
N LEU A 144 0.95 -0.99 -13.01
CA LEU A 144 1.52 -0.54 -11.75
C LEU A 144 0.52 -0.74 -10.60
N LEU A 145 -0.73 -0.31 -10.77
CA LEU A 145 -1.80 -0.48 -9.79
C LEU A 145 -2.13 -1.97 -9.52
N LEU A 146 -2.00 -2.82 -10.53
CA LEU A 146 -2.19 -4.28 -10.41
C LEU A 146 -0.96 -5.01 -9.88
N ALA A 147 0.12 -4.28 -9.56
CA ALA A 147 1.41 -4.85 -9.16
C ALA A 147 1.97 -5.89 -10.16
N LYS A 148 1.77 -5.63 -11.46
CA LYS A 148 2.20 -6.48 -12.57
C LYS A 148 3.51 -5.98 -13.19
N ASP A 149 4.47 -6.89 -13.35
CA ASP A 149 5.79 -6.63 -13.96
C ASP A 149 6.45 -5.35 -13.41
N LEU A 150 6.37 -5.18 -12.08
CA LEU A 150 6.57 -3.92 -11.37
C LEU A 150 7.83 -3.15 -11.77
N GLU A 151 8.98 -3.82 -11.85
CA GLU A 151 10.26 -3.16 -12.20
C GLU A 151 10.25 -2.61 -13.63
N GLN A 152 9.77 -3.41 -14.59
CA GLN A 152 9.66 -3.00 -15.99
C GLN A 152 8.63 -1.88 -16.16
N THR A 153 7.45 -2.07 -15.57
CA THR A 153 6.34 -1.11 -15.62
C THR A 153 6.76 0.24 -15.02
N PHE A 154 7.39 0.21 -13.83
CA PHE A 154 7.84 1.42 -13.16
C PHE A 154 8.94 2.13 -13.96
N GLY A 155 9.93 1.40 -14.49
CA GLY A 155 11.00 1.99 -15.31
C GLY A 155 10.45 2.76 -16.51
N LYS A 156 9.55 2.14 -17.28
CA LYS A 156 8.91 2.78 -18.43
C LYS A 156 8.01 3.95 -18.05
N LEU A 157 7.30 3.88 -16.93
CA LEU A 157 6.45 4.98 -16.47
C LEU A 157 7.30 6.19 -16.05
N MET A 158 8.44 5.96 -15.39
CA MET A 158 9.35 7.02 -14.98
C MET A 158 10.02 7.73 -16.16
N GLU A 159 10.16 7.08 -17.33
CA GLU A 159 10.62 7.75 -18.56
C GLU A 159 9.59 8.76 -19.10
N LYS A 160 8.32 8.68 -18.67
CA LYS A 160 7.23 9.58 -19.08
C LYS A 160 6.97 10.72 -18.07
N ILE A 161 7.57 10.65 -16.88
CA ILE A 161 7.54 11.67 -15.80
C ILE A 161 8.74 12.59 -15.94
#